data_AF-A0A7J6UJN6-F1
#
_entry.id   AF-A0A7J6UJN6-F1
#
_cell.length_a   1.000
_cell.length_b   1.000
_cell.length_c   1.000
_cell.angle_alpha   90.00
_cell.angle_beta   90.00
_cell.angle_gamma   90.00
#
_symmetry.space_group_name_H-M   'P 1'
#
loop_
_entity.id
_entity.type
_entity.pdbx_description
1 polymer ?
#
loop_
_entity_poly.entity_id
_entity_poly.type
_entity_poly.pdbx_seq_one_letter_code
_entity_poly.pdbx_strand_id
1 'polypeptide(L)'
;AEKALSGLGVEEDTIDEVLVVLEGFRAEVLNRKRGINAAHKVVDGKTVLERLGGEMNMESLIETMYSGCLVDPRVKYYFALEPAKMTNLKSKMAQVIVGLSGGPAVYDLKRLRPLHYNMNITDYHFDTMLENLRVACEMMELTPELTRDIAEVAASVRPDITAGCTVRLEIARKKTESAGTDGLFCVLGGDEGVMKFMDKLYESVLQDDRIQHFFSGAKLDSVKKSQ
;
A
#
# COMPACT_ATOMS: atom_id res chain seq x y z
N ALA A 1 -2.28 -3.94 -13.05
CA ALA A 1 -2.10 -5.39 -13.30
C ALA A 1 -3.23 -6.20 -12.68
N GLU A 2 -3.35 -6.25 -11.34
CA GLU A 2 -4.40 -6.99 -10.62
C GLU A 2 -5.81 -6.76 -11.20
N LYS A 3 -6.29 -5.50 -11.27
CA LYS A 3 -7.59 -5.16 -11.86
C LYS A 3 -7.79 -5.71 -13.29
N ALA A 4 -6.75 -5.68 -14.12
CA ALA A 4 -6.82 -6.16 -15.50
C ALA A 4 -6.90 -7.70 -15.57
N LEU A 5 -6.13 -8.40 -14.72
CA LEU A 5 -6.13 -9.86 -14.63
C LEU A 5 -7.42 -10.40 -14.02
N SER A 6 -7.92 -9.78 -12.95
CA SER A 6 -9.22 -10.15 -12.37
C SER A 6 -10.35 -9.95 -13.38
N GLY A 7 -10.29 -8.88 -14.18
CA GLY A 7 -11.24 -8.65 -15.27
C GLY A 7 -11.17 -9.68 -16.40
N LEU A 8 -10.12 -10.50 -16.47
CA LEU A 8 -9.97 -11.63 -17.39
C LEU A 8 -10.41 -12.96 -16.77
N GLY A 9 -10.79 -12.99 -15.49
CA GLY A 9 -11.16 -14.22 -14.79
C GLY A 9 -9.96 -15.10 -14.44
N VAL A 10 -8.76 -14.54 -14.38
CA VAL A 10 -7.54 -15.26 -13.96
C VAL A 10 -7.63 -15.59 -12.47
N GLU A 11 -7.25 -16.81 -12.10
CA GLU A 11 -7.27 -17.28 -10.70
C GLU A 11 -6.28 -16.50 -9.82
N GLU A 12 -6.61 -16.33 -8.53
CA GLU A 12 -5.85 -15.50 -7.59
C GLU A 12 -4.38 -15.94 -7.46
N ASP A 13 -4.12 -17.25 -7.41
CA ASP A 13 -2.76 -17.80 -7.37
C ASP A 13 -1.93 -17.40 -8.60
N THR A 14 -2.57 -17.34 -9.77
CA THR A 14 -1.92 -16.93 -11.03
C THR A 14 -1.70 -15.42 -11.06
N ILE A 15 -2.63 -14.64 -10.50
CA ILE A 15 -2.46 -13.19 -10.32
C ILE A 15 -1.24 -12.90 -9.44
N ASP A 16 -1.07 -13.63 -8.33
CA ASP A 16 0.08 -13.49 -7.44
C ASP A 16 1.40 -13.79 -8.18
N GLU A 17 1.45 -14.84 -9.01
CA GLU A 17 2.62 -15.13 -9.86
C GLU A 17 2.96 -13.99 -10.84
N VAL A 18 1.96 -13.40 -11.50
CA VAL A 18 2.19 -12.24 -12.38
C VAL A 18 2.66 -11.02 -11.58
N LEU A 19 2.07 -10.77 -10.40
CA LEU A 19 2.47 -9.66 -9.54
C LEU A 19 3.92 -9.81 -9.08
N VAL A 20 4.39 -11.02 -8.76
CA VAL A 20 5.82 -11.26 -8.44
C VAL A 20 6.73 -10.85 -9.59
N VAL A 21 6.41 -11.26 -10.82
CA VAL A 21 7.23 -10.92 -11.99
C VAL A 21 7.31 -9.40 -12.18
N LEU A 22 6.17 -8.71 -12.02
CA LEU A 22 6.12 -7.25 -12.13
C LEU A 22 6.84 -6.52 -10.98
N GLU A 23 6.74 -7.03 -9.75
CA GLU A 23 7.43 -6.49 -8.59
C GLU A 23 8.96 -6.58 -8.72
N GLY A 24 9.49 -7.56 -9.45
CA GLY A 24 10.92 -7.64 -9.79
C GLY A 24 11.46 -6.37 -10.47
N PHE A 25 10.65 -5.71 -11.29
CA PHE A 25 11.01 -4.46 -11.97
C PHE A 25 10.74 -3.21 -11.15
N ARG A 26 9.96 -3.30 -10.06
CA ARG A 26 9.58 -2.15 -9.23
C ARG A 26 10.80 -1.47 -8.58
N ALA A 27 11.80 -2.26 -8.17
CA ALA A 27 13.00 -1.72 -7.53
C ALA A 27 13.83 -0.85 -8.49
N GLU A 28 13.93 -1.27 -9.76
CA GLU A 28 14.59 -0.51 -10.83
C GLU A 28 13.85 0.78 -11.17
N VAL A 29 12.52 0.77 -11.06
CA VAL A 29 11.66 1.94 -11.36
C VAL A 29 11.63 2.95 -10.20
N LEU A 30 11.57 2.48 -8.94
CA LEU A 30 11.25 3.36 -7.80
C LEU A 30 12.45 3.75 -6.92
N ASN A 31 13.60 3.07 -7.03
CA ASN A 31 14.86 3.42 -6.34
C ASN A 31 14.69 3.87 -4.86
N ARG A 32 13.86 3.16 -4.05
CA ARG A 32 13.56 3.52 -2.64
C ARG A 32 14.33 2.64 -1.63
N LYS A 33 15.02 3.28 -0.67
CA LYS A 33 15.62 2.61 0.52
C LYS A 33 14.60 2.56 1.67
N ARG A 34 14.45 1.40 2.32
CA ARG A 34 13.61 1.19 3.51
C ARG A 34 14.42 1.42 4.79
N GLY A 35 13.96 2.32 5.66
CA GLY A 35 14.47 2.47 7.03
C GLY A 35 13.70 1.57 8.00
N ILE A 36 14.42 0.92 8.93
CA ILE A 36 13.86 0.01 9.94
C ILE A 36 14.23 0.54 11.33
N ASN A 37 13.24 0.55 12.24
CA ASN A 37 13.25 0.96 13.65
C ASN A 37 13.05 2.47 13.93
N ALA A 38 11.78 2.86 14.09
CA ALA A 38 11.35 4.21 14.46
C ALA A 38 10.33 4.26 15.63
N ALA A 39 10.00 3.13 16.27
CA ALA A 39 9.08 3.13 17.40
C ALA A 39 9.67 3.94 18.56
N HIS A 40 8.89 4.85 19.14
CA HIS A 40 9.31 5.80 20.18
C HIS A 40 10.45 6.72 19.75
N LYS A 41 10.37 7.29 18.53
CA LYS A 41 11.33 8.30 18.09
C LYS A 41 11.31 9.51 19.03
N VAL A 42 12.49 9.87 19.54
CA VAL A 42 12.70 11.03 20.42
C VAL A 42 13.64 12.00 19.73
N VAL A 43 13.28 13.29 19.72
CA VAL A 43 14.10 14.40 19.22
C VAL A 43 14.11 15.47 20.29
N ASP A 44 15.31 15.91 20.69
CA ASP A 44 15.52 16.90 21.76
C ASP A 44 14.82 16.55 23.08
N GLY A 45 14.82 15.27 23.44
CA GLY A 45 14.21 14.76 24.67
C GLY A 45 12.68 14.70 24.64
N LYS A 46 12.03 15.05 23.52
CA LYS A 46 10.58 14.97 23.34
C LYS A 46 10.21 13.87 22.35
N THR A 47 9.18 13.13 22.70
CA THR A 47 8.52 12.14 21.85
C THR A 47 7.77 12.79 20.70
N VAL A 48 7.43 12.01 19.68
CA VAL A 48 6.57 12.47 18.57
C VAL A 48 5.23 12.97 19.10
N LEU A 49 4.64 12.28 20.09
CA LEU A 49 3.37 12.66 20.69
C LEU A 49 3.45 14.02 21.41
N GLU A 50 4.50 14.26 22.19
CA GLU A 50 4.71 15.54 22.87
C GLU A 50 4.93 16.69 21.88
N ARG A 51 5.69 16.44 20.82
CA ARG A 51 5.94 17.43 19.74
C ARG A 51 4.67 17.74 18.94
N LEU A 52 3.79 16.75 18.77
CA LEU A 52 2.47 16.94 18.14
C LEU A 52 1.49 17.71 19.03
N GLY A 53 1.71 17.76 20.35
CA GLY A 53 0.81 18.41 21.31
C GLY A 53 -0.17 17.45 22.00
N GLY A 54 0.12 16.14 22.00
CA GLY A 54 -0.62 15.15 22.78
C GLY A 54 -1.66 14.35 21.98
N GLU A 55 -2.44 13.53 22.71
CA GLU A 55 -3.35 12.53 22.14
C GLU A 55 -4.48 13.15 21.33
N MET A 56 -5.06 14.28 21.74
CA MET A 56 -6.15 14.95 21.01
C MET A 56 -5.74 15.38 19.60
N ASN A 57 -4.50 15.87 19.44
CA ASN A 57 -3.96 16.23 18.13
C ASN A 57 -3.68 14.97 17.29
N MET A 58 -3.25 13.88 17.92
CA MET A 58 -3.09 12.59 17.24
C MET A 58 -4.43 12.05 16.73
N GLU A 59 -5.47 12.06 17.56
CA GLU A 59 -6.81 11.63 17.16
C GLU A 59 -7.35 12.47 16.00
N SER A 60 -7.18 13.79 16.05
CA SER A 60 -7.56 14.71 14.97
C SER A 60 -6.80 14.42 13.66
N LEU A 61 -5.52 14.10 13.76
CA LEU A 61 -4.70 13.70 12.61
C LEU A 61 -5.21 12.40 11.99
N ILE A 62 -5.52 11.40 12.80
CA ILE A 62 -6.07 10.12 12.34
C ILE A 62 -7.45 10.33 11.69
N GLU A 63 -8.32 11.16 12.27
CA GLU A 63 -9.62 11.51 11.70
C GLU A 63 -9.48 12.14 10.30
N THR A 64 -8.55 13.08 10.17
CA THR A 64 -8.25 13.78 8.90
C THR A 64 -7.69 12.80 7.86
N MET A 65 -6.74 11.94 8.25
CA MET A 65 -6.17 10.91 7.38
C MET A 65 -7.26 9.98 6.83
N TYR A 66 -8.14 9.47 7.70
CA TYR A 66 -9.20 8.56 7.25
C TYR A 66 -10.22 9.23 6.33
N SER A 67 -10.47 10.53 6.50
CA SER A 67 -11.30 11.30 5.58
C SER A 67 -10.72 11.30 4.16
N GLY A 68 -9.39 11.42 4.04
CA GLY A 68 -8.66 11.23 2.77
C GLY A 68 -8.76 9.80 2.23
N CYS A 69 -8.53 8.80 3.08
CA CYS A 69 -8.58 7.39 2.67
C CYS A 69 -9.96 6.97 2.13
N LEU A 70 -11.05 7.57 2.62
CA LEU A 70 -12.41 7.27 2.16
C LEU A 70 -12.69 7.75 0.73
N VAL A 71 -11.96 8.76 0.25
CA VAL A 71 -12.11 9.28 -1.11
C VAL A 71 -10.98 8.83 -2.05
N ASP A 72 -9.87 8.32 -1.51
CA ASP A 72 -8.74 7.83 -2.30
C ASP A 72 -9.08 6.49 -3.00
N PRO A 73 -9.19 6.46 -4.35
CA PRO A 73 -9.60 5.27 -5.10
C PRO A 73 -8.68 4.07 -4.92
N ARG A 74 -7.45 4.29 -4.43
CA ARG A 74 -6.43 3.25 -4.26
C ARG A 74 -6.62 2.45 -2.96
N VAL A 75 -7.32 3.01 -1.97
CA VAL A 75 -7.48 2.38 -0.64
C VAL A 75 -8.91 2.42 -0.09
N LYS A 76 -9.82 3.24 -0.66
CA LYS A 76 -11.20 3.40 -0.17
C LYS A 76 -11.97 2.10 -0.02
N TYR A 77 -11.68 1.09 -0.83
CA TYR A 77 -12.34 -0.20 -0.79
C TYR A 77 -12.12 -0.95 0.54
N TYR A 78 -10.97 -0.76 1.21
CA TYR A 78 -10.70 -1.32 2.53
C TYR A 78 -11.54 -0.70 3.65
N PHE A 79 -12.15 0.45 3.38
CA PHE A 79 -12.82 1.29 4.36
C PHE A 79 -14.33 1.45 4.09
N ALA A 80 -14.89 0.64 3.17
CA ALA A 80 -16.32 0.53 2.93
C ALA A 80 -17.01 -0.21 4.11
N LEU A 81 -17.06 0.44 5.26
CA LEU A 81 -17.56 -0.10 6.52
C LEU A 81 -18.73 0.71 7.04
N GLU A 82 -19.60 0.06 7.82
CA GLU A 82 -20.64 0.74 8.60
C GLU A 82 -20.06 1.84 9.50
N PRO A 83 -20.77 2.97 9.70
CA PRO A 83 -20.25 4.11 10.47
C PRO A 83 -19.71 3.72 11.86
N ALA A 84 -20.41 2.87 12.60
CA ALA A 84 -19.97 2.42 13.93
C ALA A 84 -18.65 1.61 13.88
N LYS A 85 -18.46 0.79 12.84
CA LYS A 85 -17.21 0.04 12.63
C LYS A 85 -16.08 0.99 12.26
N MET A 86 -16.36 2.01 11.44
CA MET A 86 -15.39 3.05 11.08
C MET A 86 -14.93 3.83 12.33
N THR A 87 -15.85 4.26 13.19
CA THR A 87 -15.50 4.92 14.46
C THR A 87 -14.60 4.05 15.33
N ASN A 88 -14.90 2.75 15.46
CA ASN A 88 -14.06 1.82 16.21
C ASN A 88 -12.66 1.69 15.58
N LEU A 89 -12.60 1.54 14.25
CA LEU A 89 -11.34 1.43 13.51
C LEU A 89 -10.45 2.64 13.74
N LYS A 90 -11.00 3.85 13.63
CA LYS A 90 -10.27 5.11 13.87
C LYS A 90 -9.74 5.19 15.30
N SER A 91 -10.55 4.83 16.30
CA SER A 91 -10.12 4.75 17.70
C SER A 91 -8.97 3.75 17.90
N LYS A 92 -9.04 2.58 17.27
CA LYS A 92 -7.95 1.58 17.33
C LYS A 92 -6.69 2.04 16.62
N MET A 93 -6.81 2.74 15.49
CA MET A 93 -5.66 3.34 14.81
C MET A 93 -5.00 4.40 15.70
N ALA A 94 -5.78 5.28 16.34
CA ALA A 94 -5.25 6.27 17.28
C ALA A 94 -4.48 5.59 18.42
N GLN A 95 -5.03 4.52 19.02
CA GLN A 95 -4.35 3.75 20.07
C GLN A 95 -2.99 3.17 19.62
N VAL A 96 -2.92 2.65 18.39
CA VAL A 96 -1.66 2.15 17.81
C VAL A 96 -0.65 3.27 17.66
N ILE A 97 -1.03 4.37 17.00
CA ILE A 97 -0.07 5.45 16.69
C ILE A 97 0.33 6.22 17.95
N VAL A 98 -0.58 6.45 18.90
CA VAL A 98 -0.25 7.05 20.21
C VAL A 98 0.79 6.20 20.94
N GLY A 99 0.56 4.89 21.05
CA GLY A 99 1.50 3.97 21.68
C GLY A 99 2.87 3.98 21.01
N LEU A 100 2.92 3.97 19.67
CA LEU A 100 4.17 4.01 18.93
C LEU A 100 4.88 5.38 18.97
N SER A 101 4.14 6.46 19.26
CA SER A 101 4.63 7.85 19.27
C SER A 101 5.11 8.32 20.64
N GLY A 102 5.11 7.45 21.66
CA GLY A 102 5.55 7.79 23.02
C GLY A 102 4.45 7.90 24.07
N GLY A 103 3.19 7.65 23.70
CA GLY A 103 2.07 7.59 24.64
C GLY A 103 1.86 6.19 25.23
N PRO A 104 0.79 6.00 26.03
CA PRO A 104 0.45 4.71 26.61
C PRO A 104 0.19 3.64 25.54
N ALA A 105 0.94 2.54 25.59
CA ALA A 105 0.80 1.42 24.66
C ALA A 105 -0.40 0.52 25.03
N VAL A 106 -1.62 1.01 24.78
CA VAL A 106 -2.87 0.31 25.14
C VAL A 106 -3.33 -0.71 24.09
N TYR A 107 -2.77 -0.66 22.88
CA TYR A 107 -3.07 -1.60 21.80
C TYR A 107 -2.04 -2.73 21.73
N ASP A 108 -2.51 -3.98 21.64
CA ASP A 108 -1.64 -5.13 21.41
C ASP A 108 -1.24 -5.24 19.93
N LEU A 109 -0.03 -4.78 19.61
CA LEU A 109 0.52 -4.79 18.25
C LEU A 109 0.59 -6.19 17.62
N LYS A 110 0.64 -7.27 18.43
CA LYS A 110 0.63 -8.65 17.93
C LYS A 110 -0.65 -8.98 17.15
N ARG A 111 -1.71 -8.19 17.33
CA ARG A 111 -2.97 -8.34 16.60
C ARG A 111 -2.93 -7.78 15.18
N LEU A 112 -1.98 -6.90 14.85
CA LEU A 112 -1.92 -6.28 13.52
C LEU A 112 -1.77 -7.34 12.44
N ARG A 113 -0.79 -8.24 12.56
CA ARG A 113 -0.54 -9.28 11.56
C ARG A 113 -1.74 -10.19 11.28
N PRO A 114 -2.35 -10.87 12.26
CA PRO A 114 -3.48 -11.77 12.00
C PRO A 114 -4.71 -11.04 11.46
N LEU A 115 -4.94 -9.77 11.82
CA LEU A 115 -6.07 -8.99 11.31
C LEU A 115 -5.92 -8.62 9.83
N HIS A 116 -4.69 -8.36 9.38
CA HIS A 116 -4.42 -7.88 8.02
C HIS A 116 -3.97 -8.99 7.06
N TYR A 117 -3.68 -10.19 7.57
CA TYR A 117 -3.10 -11.29 6.80
C TYR A 117 -3.92 -11.65 5.53
N ASN A 118 -5.24 -11.65 5.61
CA ASN A 118 -6.10 -12.03 4.48
C ASN A 118 -6.66 -10.84 3.68
N MET A 119 -6.11 -9.62 3.86
CA MET A 119 -6.65 -8.41 3.24
C MET A 119 -5.98 -8.02 1.91
N ASN A 120 -5.06 -8.85 1.37
CA ASN A 120 -4.25 -8.52 0.19
C ASN A 120 -3.63 -7.11 0.21
N ILE A 121 -3.13 -6.69 1.37
CA ILE A 121 -2.52 -5.36 1.50
C ILE A 121 -1.08 -5.44 0.98
N THR A 122 -0.85 -4.79 -0.16
CA THR A 122 0.46 -4.68 -0.80
C THR A 122 1.25 -3.52 -0.22
N ASP A 123 2.54 -3.44 -0.57
CA ASP A 123 3.37 -2.27 -0.30
C ASP A 123 2.80 -0.98 -0.91
N TYR A 124 2.14 -1.09 -2.05
CA TYR A 124 1.49 0.02 -2.72
C TYR A 124 0.28 0.55 -1.92
N HIS A 125 -0.54 -0.34 -1.37
CA HIS A 125 -1.66 0.05 -0.49
C HIS A 125 -1.14 0.70 0.80
N PHE A 126 -0.08 0.14 1.39
CA PHE A 126 0.53 0.71 2.59
C PHE A 126 1.20 2.08 2.31
N ASP A 127 1.92 2.22 1.19
CA ASP A 127 2.51 3.50 0.78
C ASP A 127 1.42 4.57 0.63
N THR A 128 0.28 4.21 0.04
CA THR A 128 -0.88 5.09 -0.10
C THR A 128 -1.46 5.53 1.25
N MET A 129 -1.53 4.63 2.24
CA MET A 129 -1.93 5.00 3.61
C MET A 129 -0.97 6.03 4.21
N LEU A 130 0.34 5.86 4.04
CA LEU A 130 1.33 6.83 4.51
C LEU A 130 1.25 8.17 3.75
N GLU A 131 0.91 8.16 2.46
CA GLU A 131 0.66 9.39 1.70
C GLU A 131 -0.53 10.16 2.25
N ASN A 132 -1.66 9.49 2.50
CA ASN A 132 -2.83 10.12 3.14
C ASN A 132 -2.51 10.67 4.54
N LEU A 133 -1.65 9.98 5.30
CA LEU A 133 -1.17 10.47 6.59
C LEU A 133 -0.34 11.76 6.43
N ARG A 134 0.55 11.83 5.44
CA ARG A 134 1.35 13.04 5.17
C ARG A 134 0.47 14.21 4.74
N VAL A 135 -0.51 13.98 3.87
CA VAL A 135 -1.49 15.00 3.47
C VAL A 135 -2.25 15.51 4.69
N ALA A 136 -2.68 14.62 5.59
CA ALA A 136 -3.33 15.03 6.83
C ALA A 136 -2.41 15.87 7.74
N CYS A 137 -1.11 15.52 7.83
CA CYS A 137 -0.13 16.33 8.55
C CYS A 137 0.02 17.74 7.94
N GLU A 138 0.05 17.84 6.61
CA GLU A 138 0.13 19.11 5.89
C GLU A 138 -1.11 19.98 6.11
N MET A 139 -2.30 19.37 6.08
CA MET A 139 -3.58 20.07 6.38
C MET A 139 -3.64 20.60 7.81
N MET A 140 -2.92 19.97 8.74
CA MET A 140 -2.77 20.40 10.13
C MET A 140 -1.57 21.34 10.33
N GLU A 141 -0.91 21.77 9.26
CA GLU A 141 0.24 22.68 9.27
C GLU A 141 1.42 22.17 10.13
N LEU A 142 1.60 20.85 10.21
CA LEU A 142 2.71 20.24 10.93
C LEU A 142 4.03 20.45 10.19
N THR A 143 5.13 20.61 10.92
CA THR A 143 6.44 20.84 10.28
C THR A 143 6.89 19.61 9.49
N PRO A 144 7.66 19.78 8.40
CA PRO A 144 8.16 18.66 7.59
C PRO A 144 8.92 17.60 8.41
N GLU A 145 9.66 18.03 9.43
CA GLU A 145 10.41 17.15 10.33
C GLU A 145 9.47 16.30 11.17
N LEU A 146 8.42 16.91 11.75
CA LEU A 146 7.42 16.18 12.54
C LEU A 146 6.61 15.23 11.65
N THR A 147 6.21 15.67 10.46
CA THR A 147 5.52 14.84 9.45
C THR A 147 6.36 13.63 9.06
N ARG A 148 7.66 13.80 8.82
CA ARG A 148 8.58 12.69 8.54
C ARG A 148 8.62 11.72 9.73
N ASP A 149 8.76 12.24 10.95
CA ASP A 149 8.89 11.42 12.15
C ASP A 149 7.60 10.62 12.43
N ILE A 150 6.42 11.23 12.24
CA ILE A 150 5.11 10.54 12.31
C ILE A 150 5.02 9.45 11.24
N ALA A 151 5.41 9.75 9.99
CA ALA A 151 5.37 8.77 8.91
C ALA A 151 6.34 7.60 9.15
N GLU A 152 7.50 7.83 9.75
CA GLU A 152 8.44 6.78 10.14
C GLU A 152 7.88 5.90 11.26
N VAL A 153 7.25 6.50 12.27
CA VAL A 153 6.55 5.78 13.35
C VAL A 153 5.48 4.88 12.75
N ALA A 154 4.62 5.42 11.87
CA ALA A 154 3.58 4.64 11.20
C ALA A 154 4.17 3.56 10.28
N ALA A 155 5.28 3.82 9.60
CA ALA A 155 5.94 2.84 8.73
C ALA A 155 6.51 1.62 9.47
N SER A 156 6.74 1.74 10.79
CA SER A 156 7.33 0.67 11.60
C SER A 156 6.49 -0.62 11.65
N VAL A 157 5.16 -0.50 11.52
CA VAL A 157 4.24 -1.66 11.54
C VAL A 157 4.01 -2.29 10.16
N ARG A 158 4.63 -1.76 9.10
CA ARG A 158 4.49 -2.29 7.74
C ARG A 158 4.66 -3.82 7.65
N PRO A 159 5.70 -4.43 8.26
CA PRO A 159 5.91 -5.87 8.13
C PRO A 159 4.73 -6.71 8.65
N ASP A 160 4.00 -6.21 9.65
CA ASP A 160 2.82 -6.88 10.18
C ASP A 160 1.62 -6.73 9.24
N ILE A 161 1.44 -5.55 8.65
CA ILE A 161 0.30 -5.24 7.80
C ILE A 161 0.40 -5.91 6.43
N THR A 162 1.59 -5.94 5.81
CA THR A 162 1.79 -6.50 4.47
C THR A 162 2.09 -8.01 4.47
N ALA A 163 2.22 -8.63 5.65
CA ALA A 163 2.71 -10.00 5.81
C ALA A 163 1.99 -11.03 4.92
N GLY A 164 0.66 -10.92 4.79
CA GLY A 164 -0.14 -11.84 3.99
C GLY A 164 0.25 -11.83 2.52
N CYS A 165 0.24 -10.64 1.92
CA CYS A 165 0.67 -10.44 0.54
C CYS A 165 2.14 -10.86 0.35
N THR A 166 3.04 -10.45 1.25
CA THR A 166 4.45 -10.80 1.17
C THR A 166 4.69 -12.32 1.17
N VAL A 167 3.99 -13.07 2.02
CA VAL A 167 4.12 -14.55 2.06
C VAL A 167 3.60 -15.19 0.77
N ARG A 168 2.45 -14.75 0.27
CA ARG A 168 1.89 -15.28 -0.98
C ARG A 168 2.80 -15.01 -2.17
N LEU A 169 3.29 -13.77 -2.30
CA LEU A 169 4.27 -13.41 -3.32
C LEU A 169 5.56 -14.22 -3.19
N GLU A 170 6.04 -14.49 -1.97
CA GLU A 170 7.24 -15.31 -1.77
C GLU A 170 7.02 -16.79 -2.17
N ILE A 171 5.83 -17.35 -1.92
CA ILE A 171 5.46 -18.69 -2.38
C ILE A 171 5.38 -18.73 -3.91
N ALA A 172 4.69 -17.76 -4.50
CA ALA A 172 4.58 -17.60 -5.95
C ALA A 172 5.96 -17.43 -6.61
N ARG A 173 6.86 -16.63 -6.01
CA ARG A 173 8.25 -16.46 -6.45
C ARG A 173 9.02 -17.77 -6.45
N LYS A 174 8.96 -18.54 -5.36
CA LYS A 174 9.64 -19.85 -5.29
C LYS A 174 9.11 -20.82 -6.34
N LYS A 175 7.80 -20.77 -6.62
CA LYS A 175 7.18 -21.58 -7.66
C LYS A 175 7.69 -21.19 -9.04
N THR A 176 7.69 -19.90 -9.39
CA THR A 176 8.21 -19.43 -10.68
C THR A 176 9.72 -19.66 -10.84
N GLU A 177 10.50 -19.56 -9.77
CA GLU A 177 11.94 -19.87 -9.78
C GLU A 177 12.25 -21.35 -10.01
N SER A 178 11.41 -22.26 -9.48
CA SER A 178 11.64 -23.70 -9.57
C SER A 178 11.00 -24.34 -10.80
N ALA A 179 9.82 -23.88 -11.20
CA ALA A 179 9.04 -24.43 -12.32
C ALA A 179 9.18 -23.62 -13.63
N GLY A 180 9.85 -22.47 -13.60
CA GLY A 180 9.89 -21.53 -14.71
C GLY A 180 8.56 -20.79 -14.91
N THR A 181 8.49 -19.96 -15.95
CA THR A 181 7.28 -19.20 -16.32
C THR A 181 6.46 -19.84 -17.43
N ASP A 182 6.89 -20.98 -17.97
CA ASP A 182 6.20 -21.65 -19.10
C ASP A 182 4.77 -22.06 -18.71
N GLY A 183 4.59 -22.57 -17.49
CA GLY A 183 3.27 -22.89 -16.96
C GLY A 183 2.38 -21.64 -16.85
N LEU A 184 2.93 -20.52 -16.35
CA LEU A 184 2.23 -19.25 -16.26
C LEU A 184 1.83 -18.74 -17.65
N PHE A 185 2.73 -18.84 -18.63
CA PHE A 185 2.46 -18.46 -20.02
C PHE A 185 1.32 -19.29 -20.62
N CYS A 186 1.32 -20.61 -20.43
CA CYS A 186 0.23 -21.47 -20.89
C CYS A 186 -1.10 -21.16 -20.19
N VAL A 187 -1.09 -20.95 -18.87
CA VAL A 187 -2.29 -20.63 -18.08
C VAL A 187 -2.87 -19.28 -18.48
N LEU A 188 -2.03 -18.29 -18.79
CA LEU A 188 -2.46 -16.99 -19.29
C LEU A 188 -3.05 -17.07 -20.70
N GLY A 189 -2.91 -18.18 -21.43
CA GLY A 189 -3.43 -18.38 -22.79
C GLY A 189 -2.41 -18.12 -23.90
N GLY A 190 -1.12 -18.25 -23.59
CA GLY A 190 -0.02 -17.99 -24.53
C GLY A 190 0.00 -16.54 -25.01
N ASP A 191 0.49 -16.31 -26.23
CA ASP A 191 0.61 -14.96 -26.80
C ASP A 191 -0.72 -14.22 -26.85
N GLU A 192 -1.79 -14.90 -27.29
CA GLU A 192 -3.12 -14.28 -27.41
C GLU A 192 -3.65 -13.81 -26.04
N GLY A 193 -3.44 -14.62 -25.02
CA GLY A 193 -3.88 -14.31 -23.66
C GLY A 193 -3.05 -13.21 -23.00
N VAL A 194 -1.73 -13.21 -23.21
CA VAL A 194 -0.84 -12.12 -22.78
C VAL A 194 -1.22 -10.82 -23.50
N MET A 195 -1.50 -10.84 -24.80
CA MET A 195 -1.94 -9.65 -25.54
C MET A 195 -3.26 -9.08 -25.00
N LYS A 196 -4.24 -9.96 -24.71
CA LYS A 196 -5.51 -9.56 -24.06
C LYS A 196 -5.28 -8.93 -22.69
N PHE A 197 -4.34 -9.46 -21.91
CA PHE A 197 -3.93 -8.86 -20.65
C PHE A 197 -3.31 -7.48 -20.85
N MET A 198 -2.38 -7.33 -21.79
CA MET A 198 -1.74 -6.06 -22.09
C MET A 198 -2.74 -5.01 -22.55
N ASP A 199 -3.70 -5.35 -23.42
CA ASP A 199 -4.74 -4.42 -23.84
C ASP A 199 -5.59 -3.90 -22.67
N LYS A 200 -6.08 -4.80 -21.80
CA LYS A 200 -6.80 -4.39 -20.59
C LYS A 200 -5.93 -3.61 -19.61
N LEU A 201 -4.64 -3.92 -19.53
CA LEU A 201 -3.69 -3.18 -18.72
C LEU A 201 -3.55 -1.75 -19.23
N TYR A 202 -3.39 -1.56 -20.54
CA TYR A 202 -3.30 -0.23 -21.15
C TYR A 202 -4.61 0.56 -21.00
N GLU A 203 -5.76 -0.08 -21.19
CA GLU A 203 -7.06 0.54 -20.90
C GLU A 203 -7.14 1.02 -19.45
N SER A 204 -6.68 0.19 -18.50
CA SER A 204 -6.66 0.55 -17.09
C SER A 204 -5.71 1.72 -16.79
N VAL A 205 -4.55 1.76 -17.45
CA VAL A 205 -3.56 2.84 -17.30
C VAL A 205 -4.09 4.17 -17.85
N LEU A 206 -4.79 4.14 -18.99
CA LEU A 206 -5.40 5.33 -19.59
C LEU A 206 -6.57 5.88 -18.78
N GLN A 207 -7.25 5.03 -17.99
CA GLN A 207 -8.31 5.44 -17.07
C GLN A 207 -7.78 5.98 -15.74
N ASP A 208 -6.47 5.92 -15.49
CA ASP A 208 -5.88 6.34 -14.22
C ASP A 208 -5.30 7.75 -14.34
N ASP A 209 -6.01 8.74 -13.82
CA ASP A 209 -5.64 10.17 -13.83
C ASP A 209 -4.21 10.45 -13.35
N ARG A 210 -3.68 9.60 -12.46
CA ARG A 210 -2.36 9.79 -11.86
C ARG A 210 -1.23 9.44 -12.82
N ILE A 211 -1.45 8.55 -13.77
CA ILE A 211 -0.41 8.04 -14.66
C ILE A 211 -0.74 8.17 -16.14
N GLN A 212 -2.00 8.38 -16.52
CA GLN A 212 -2.43 8.41 -17.92
C GLN A 212 -1.63 9.40 -18.78
N HIS A 213 -1.18 10.51 -18.19
CA HIS A 213 -0.40 11.54 -18.88
C HIS A 213 1.02 11.07 -19.29
N PHE A 214 1.56 10.02 -18.66
CA PHE A 214 2.81 9.39 -19.09
C PHE A 214 2.63 8.46 -20.29
N PHE A 215 1.39 8.03 -20.55
CA PHE A 215 1.03 7.02 -21.55
C PHE A 215 0.07 7.54 -22.61
N SER A 216 -0.06 8.85 -22.79
CA SER A 216 -0.93 9.45 -23.82
C SER A 216 -0.17 9.71 -25.13
N GLY A 217 -0.89 9.63 -26.25
CA GLY A 217 -0.39 9.94 -27.59
C GLY A 217 0.58 8.90 -28.18
N ALA A 218 1.45 9.36 -29.09
CA ALA A 218 2.31 8.50 -29.93
C ALA A 218 3.26 7.56 -29.16
N LYS A 219 3.51 7.81 -27.87
CA LYS A 219 4.35 6.95 -27.02
C LYS A 219 3.69 5.60 -26.74
N LEU A 220 2.39 5.56 -26.47
CA LEU A 220 1.69 4.31 -26.19
C LEU A 220 1.58 3.45 -27.46
N ASP A 221 1.27 4.08 -28.60
CA ASP A 221 1.23 3.39 -29.89
C ASP A 221 2.60 2.83 -30.28
N SER A 222 3.68 3.54 -29.96
CA SER A 222 5.05 3.04 -30.17
C SER A 222 5.37 1.86 -29.25
N VAL A 223 4.95 1.90 -27.98
CA VAL A 223 5.15 0.79 -27.03
C VAL A 223 4.37 -0.45 -27.47
N LYS A 224 3.09 -0.28 -27.86
CA LYS A 224 2.24 -1.36 -28.39
C LYS A 224 2.80 -1.99 -29.67
N LYS A 225 3.45 -1.20 -30.54
CA LYS A 225 4.06 -1.70 -31.79
C LYS A 225 5.42 -2.40 -31.58
N SER A 226 6.07 -2.18 -30.43
CA SER A 226 7.38 -2.75 -30.12
C SER A 226 7.34 -4.05 -29.31
N GLN A 227 6.14 -4.49 -28.91
CA GLN A 227 5.85 -5.73 -28.18
C GLN A 227 5.32 -6.78 -29.15
#